data_AF-A0A2P7YV71-F1
#
_entry.id   AF-A0A2P7YV71-F1
#
_cell.length_a   1.000
_cell.length_b   1.000
_cell.length_c   1.000
_cell.angle_alpha   90.00
_cell.angle_beta   90.00
_cell.angle_gamma   90.00
#
_symmetry.space_group_name_H-M   'P 1'
#
loop_
_entity.id
_entity.type
_entity.pdbx_description
1 polymer ?
#
loop_
_entity_poly.entity_id
_entity_poly.type
_entity_poly.pdbx_seq_one_letter_code
_entity_poly.pdbx_strand_id
1 'polypeptide(L)'
;MACAAAECVCAKRSTCSCGKQAALHCNCEKAPVENAVPPTESACACGKRLKSLCNCGVAENACHREGETDFTGTIEVLKLYRSCMRAVRTKPVENQEHWRLYVREEFGKHRKLPKKSFSVIEHLLRVGHRRYEMYSNPNIKDIH
;
A
#
# COMPACT_ATOMS: atom_id res chain seq x y z
N MET A 1 7.78 -15.91 -2.47
CA MET A 1 6.97 -15.90 -3.72
C MET A 1 7.80 -15.18 -4.79
N ALA A 2 8.48 -15.93 -5.65
CA ALA A 2 9.16 -15.34 -6.81
C ALA A 2 8.11 -15.12 -7.91
N CYS A 3 7.73 -13.87 -8.17
CA CYS A 3 6.88 -13.55 -9.31
C CYS A 3 7.69 -13.79 -10.59
N ALA A 4 7.18 -14.58 -11.53
CA ALA A 4 7.81 -14.72 -12.83
C ALA A 4 7.85 -13.34 -13.51
N ALA A 5 9.00 -12.98 -14.11
CA ALA A 5 9.21 -11.67 -14.71
C ALA A 5 8.18 -11.33 -15.83
N ALA A 6 7.52 -12.33 -16.42
CA ALA A 6 6.50 -12.14 -17.45
C ALA A 6 5.20 -11.48 -16.94
N GLU A 7 4.82 -11.72 -15.68
CA GLU A 7 3.54 -11.23 -15.12
C GLU A 7 3.71 -10.01 -14.20
N CYS A 8 4.96 -9.64 -13.93
CA CYS A 8 5.28 -8.55 -13.02
C CYS A 8 5.05 -7.18 -13.67
N VAL A 9 4.24 -6.32 -13.04
CA VAL A 9 3.99 -4.94 -13.52
C VAL A 9 5.29 -4.13 -13.65
N CYS A 10 6.25 -4.34 -12.73
CA CYS A 10 7.55 -3.69 -12.78
C CYS A 10 8.37 -4.14 -14.01
N ALA A 11 8.26 -5.40 -14.45
CA ALA A 11 8.92 -5.86 -15.67
C ALA A 11 8.31 -5.25 -16.94
N LYS A 12 6.99 -5.05 -16.97
CA LYS A 12 6.29 -4.40 -18.10
C LYS A 12 6.65 -2.92 -18.25
N ARG A 13 6.97 -2.25 -17.14
CA ARG A 13 7.29 -0.80 -17.11
C ARG A 13 8.78 -0.49 -17.13
N SER A 14 9.66 -1.46 -16.89
CA SER A 14 11.10 -1.22 -16.88
C SER A 14 11.63 -0.90 -18.27
N THR A 15 12.29 0.25 -18.40
CA THR A 15 12.93 0.71 -19.64
C THR A 15 14.45 0.80 -19.48
N CYS A 16 15.16 0.77 -20.61
CA CYS A 16 16.59 1.08 -20.65
C CYS A 16 16.83 2.49 -20.09
N SER A 17 18.03 2.76 -19.55
CA SER A 17 18.38 4.11 -19.04
C SER A 17 18.18 5.26 -20.04
N CYS A 18 18.14 4.97 -21.34
CA CYS A 18 17.82 5.96 -22.39
C CYS A 18 16.32 6.17 -22.63
N GLY A 19 15.44 5.38 -22.01
CA GLY A 19 13.98 5.44 -22.12
C GLY A 19 13.37 4.93 -23.43
N LYS A 20 14.20 4.61 -24.45
CA LYS A 20 13.72 4.30 -25.81
C LYS A 20 13.24 2.86 -26.02
N GLN A 21 13.69 1.92 -25.20
CA GLN A 21 13.47 0.48 -25.38
C GLN A 21 13.18 -0.20 -24.03
N ALA A 22 12.52 -1.35 -24.06
CA ALA A 22 12.30 -2.19 -22.89
C ALA A 22 13.63 -2.64 -22.26
N ALA A 23 13.63 -2.89 -20.95
CA ALA A 23 14.80 -3.41 -20.25
C ALA A 23 15.29 -4.72 -20.89
N LEU A 24 16.62 -4.91 -20.96
CA LEU A 24 17.32 -6.03 -21.62
C LEU A 24 17.23 -6.09 -23.16
N HIS A 25 16.55 -5.15 -23.80
CA HIS A 25 16.45 -5.06 -25.27
C HIS A 25 17.00 -3.73 -25.80
N CYS A 26 17.96 -3.13 -25.08
CA CYS A 26 18.50 -1.83 -25.46
C CYS A 26 19.47 -1.97 -26.62
N ASN A 27 19.36 -1.07 -27.61
CA ASN A 27 20.25 -0.98 -28.78
C ASN A 27 21.11 0.30 -28.77
N CYS A 28 21.21 0.98 -27.62
CA CYS A 28 22.07 2.15 -27.48
C CYS A 28 23.53 1.75 -27.18
N GLU A 29 24.43 2.73 -27.14
CA GLU A 29 25.85 2.52 -26.80
C GLU A 29 26.07 1.88 -25.42
N LYS A 30 25.09 2.00 -24.51
CA LYS A 30 25.09 1.36 -23.18
C LYS A 30 24.49 -0.05 -23.16
N ALA A 31 24.11 -0.61 -24.31
CA ALA A 31 23.61 -1.98 -24.45
C ALA A 31 24.44 -3.06 -23.74
N PRO A 32 25.78 -3.08 -23.78
CA PRO A 32 26.55 -4.14 -23.10
C PRO A 32 26.37 -4.13 -21.57
N VAL A 33 25.99 -2.98 -21.00
CA VAL A 33 25.77 -2.83 -19.55
C VAL A 33 24.29 -2.99 -19.20
N GLU A 34 23.40 -2.39 -19.99
CA GLU A 34 21.95 -2.36 -19.73
C GLU A 34 21.25 -3.70 -20.03
N ASN A 35 21.84 -4.54 -20.87
CA ASN A 35 21.29 -5.85 -21.21
C ASN A 35 21.87 -7.00 -20.37
N ALA A 36 22.73 -6.70 -19.39
CA ALA A 36 23.25 -7.70 -18.47
C ALA A 36 22.24 -8.00 -17.36
N VAL A 37 21.96 -9.30 -17.13
CA VAL A 37 21.09 -9.74 -16.04
C VAL A 37 21.88 -9.72 -14.71
N PRO A 38 21.43 -8.98 -13.69
CA PRO A 38 22.11 -8.95 -12.40
C PRO A 38 21.90 -10.24 -11.58
N PRO A 39 22.80 -10.53 -10.62
CA PRO A 39 22.63 -11.64 -9.69
C PRO A 39 21.31 -11.54 -8.90
N THR A 40 20.70 -12.68 -8.58
CA THR A 40 19.41 -12.76 -7.87
C THR A 40 19.36 -12.03 -6.53
N GLU A 41 20.49 -11.93 -5.82
CA GLU A 41 20.57 -11.27 -4.50
C GLU A 41 20.54 -9.74 -4.59
N SER A 42 21.08 -9.19 -5.67
CA SER A 42 21.19 -7.74 -5.89
C SER A 42 20.21 -7.22 -6.93
N ALA A 43 19.42 -8.10 -7.54
CA ALA A 43 18.40 -7.76 -8.50
C ALA A 43 17.17 -7.12 -7.85
N CYS A 44 16.49 -6.25 -8.59
CA CYS A 44 15.19 -5.72 -8.24
C CYS A 44 14.11 -6.82 -8.28
N ALA A 45 12.92 -6.52 -7.77
CA ALA A 45 11.82 -7.47 -7.65
C ALA A 45 11.42 -8.18 -8.97
N CYS A 46 11.69 -7.59 -10.14
CA CYS A 46 11.44 -8.19 -11.45
C CYS A 46 12.65 -8.86 -12.11
N GLY A 47 13.83 -8.80 -11.49
CA GLY A 47 15.06 -9.44 -11.99
C GLY A 47 15.74 -8.72 -13.17
N LYS A 48 15.23 -7.56 -13.60
CA LYS A 48 15.71 -6.87 -14.81
C LYS A 48 16.87 -5.91 -14.57
N ARG A 49 17.03 -5.40 -13.35
CA ARG A 49 18.06 -4.41 -12.96
C ARG A 49 18.50 -4.62 -11.52
N LEU A 50 19.57 -3.95 -11.10
CA LEU A 50 19.98 -3.91 -9.70
C LEU A 50 18.92 -3.20 -8.85
N LYS A 51 18.77 -3.60 -7.58
CA LYS A 51 17.81 -3.03 -6.62
C LYS A 51 17.95 -1.51 -6.50
N SER A 52 19.19 -1.01 -6.42
CA SER A 52 19.50 0.42 -6.28
C SER A 52 19.37 1.25 -7.56
N LEU A 53 19.21 0.61 -8.73
CA LEU A 53 19.09 1.29 -10.03
C LEU A 53 17.74 1.01 -10.70
N CYS A 54 16.74 0.57 -9.93
CA CYS A 54 15.42 0.28 -10.48
C CYS A 54 14.69 1.57 -10.89
N ASN A 55 14.26 1.66 -12.15
CA ASN A 55 13.54 2.83 -12.69
C ASN A 55 12.06 2.54 -13.02
N CYS A 56 11.51 1.38 -12.61
CA CYS A 56 10.15 0.98 -12.98
C CYS A 56 9.04 1.78 -12.25
N GLY A 57 9.41 2.68 -11.32
CA GLY A 57 8.49 3.59 -10.62
C GLY A 57 7.58 2.92 -9.58
N VAL A 58 7.83 1.65 -9.25
CA VAL A 58 7.10 0.88 -8.21
C VAL A 58 8.03 0.70 -7.01
N ALA A 59 7.48 0.79 -5.79
CA ALA A 59 8.23 0.70 -4.54
C ALA A 59 9.15 -0.54 -4.49
N GLU A 60 10.36 -0.35 -3.93
CA GLU A 60 11.56 -1.18 -4.13
C GLU A 60 11.43 -2.68 -3.77
N ASN A 61 10.37 -3.10 -3.09
CA ASN A 61 10.25 -4.44 -2.49
C ASN A 61 8.95 -5.19 -2.81
N ALA A 62 8.08 -4.70 -3.72
CA ALA A 62 6.81 -5.38 -4.01
C ALA A 62 6.68 -5.78 -5.48
N CYS A 63 6.65 -7.10 -5.74
CA CYS A 63 6.21 -7.64 -7.02
C CYS A 63 4.67 -7.66 -7.08
N HIS A 64 4.07 -6.71 -7.80
CA HIS A 64 2.63 -6.73 -8.05
C HIS A 64 2.33 -7.40 -9.39
N ARG A 65 1.37 -8.33 -9.40
CA ARG A 65 0.75 -8.82 -10.64
C ARG A 65 -0.36 -7.88 -11.07
N GLU A 66 -0.54 -7.78 -12.38
CA GLU A 66 -1.66 -7.03 -12.94
C GLU A 66 -2.97 -7.73 -12.59
N GLY A 67 -3.83 -7.08 -11.80
CA GLY A 67 -5.09 -7.67 -11.33
C GLY A 67 -5.02 -8.42 -10.00
N GLU A 68 -3.87 -8.45 -9.31
CA GLU A 68 -3.83 -8.89 -7.91
C GLU A 68 -4.71 -7.97 -7.07
N THR A 69 -5.78 -8.53 -6.51
CA THR A 69 -6.61 -7.82 -5.53
C THR A 69 -5.81 -7.68 -4.26
N ASP A 70 -5.34 -6.46 -3.99
CA ASP A 70 -4.66 -6.16 -2.75
C ASP A 70 -5.64 -6.20 -1.57
N PHE A 71 -5.71 -7.35 -0.90
CA PHE A 71 -6.55 -7.53 0.29
C PHE A 71 -5.99 -6.81 1.53
N THR A 72 -4.77 -6.26 1.47
CA THR A 72 -4.17 -5.56 2.61
C THR A 72 -5.01 -4.36 3.02
N GLY A 73 -5.55 -3.60 2.07
CA GLY A 73 -6.46 -2.48 2.36
C GLY A 73 -7.67 -2.88 3.20
N THR A 74 -8.29 -4.02 2.91
CA THR A 74 -9.41 -4.52 3.75
C THR A 74 -8.97 -5.01 5.13
N ILE A 75 -7.77 -5.59 5.24
CA ILE A 75 -7.21 -6.02 6.52
C ILE A 75 -6.87 -4.79 7.39
N GLU A 76 -6.26 -3.76 6.81
CA GLU A 76 -5.93 -2.51 7.50
C GLU A 76 -7.19 -1.79 8.02
N VAL A 77 -8.29 -1.79 7.26
CA VAL A 77 -9.57 -1.25 7.73
C VAL A 77 -10.06 -1.98 8.98
N LEU A 78 -9.99 -3.32 9.01
CA LEU A 78 -10.39 -4.10 10.18
C LEU A 78 -9.45 -3.89 11.38
N LYS A 79 -8.14 -3.75 11.13
CA LYS A 79 -7.15 -3.43 12.18
C LYS A 79 -7.47 -2.07 12.81
N LEU A 80 -7.69 -1.03 12.00
CA LEU A 80 -8.04 0.30 12.47
C LEU A 80 -9.35 0.28 13.27
N TYR A 81 -10.40 -0.36 12.75
CA TYR A 81 -11.69 -0.49 13.46
C TYR A 81 -11.51 -1.15 14.84
N ARG A 82 -10.76 -2.26 14.92
CA ARG A 82 -10.48 -2.94 16.19
C ARG A 82 -9.68 -2.05 17.15
N SER A 83 -8.71 -1.28 16.66
CA SER A 83 -7.95 -0.33 17.47
C SER A 83 -8.83 0.78 18.03
N CYS A 84 -9.75 1.35 17.22
CA CYS A 84 -10.74 2.32 17.71
C CYS A 84 -11.59 1.72 18.82
N MET A 85 -12.14 0.51 18.64
CA MET A 85 -12.97 -0.15 19.65
C MET A 85 -12.21 -0.45 20.95
N ARG A 86 -10.89 -0.73 20.88
CA ARG A 86 -10.05 -0.85 22.08
C ARG A 86 -9.88 0.49 22.78
N ALA A 87 -9.64 1.57 22.04
CA ALA A 87 -9.54 2.92 22.61
C ALA A 87 -10.85 3.38 23.25
N VAL A 88 -12.02 2.94 22.75
CA VAL A 88 -13.29 3.23 23.43
C VAL A 88 -13.32 2.66 24.85
N ARG A 89 -12.76 1.46 25.06
CA ARG A 89 -12.71 0.84 26.40
C ARG A 89 -11.82 1.60 27.39
N THR A 90 -10.94 2.48 26.90
CA THR A 90 -10.10 3.32 27.76
C THR A 90 -10.79 4.65 28.13
N LYS A 91 -12.00 4.92 27.60
CA LYS A 91 -12.79 6.12 27.92
C LYS A 91 -13.71 5.87 29.13
N PRO A 92 -14.15 6.92 29.85
CA PRO A 92 -15.10 6.80 30.96
C PRO A 92 -16.38 6.07 30.54
N VAL A 93 -16.91 5.21 31.41
CA VAL A 93 -18.01 4.25 31.11
C VAL A 93 -19.25 4.97 30.59
N GLU A 94 -19.52 6.16 31.10
CA GLU A 94 -20.65 7.02 30.77
C GLU A 94 -20.65 7.40 29.29
N ASN A 95 -19.46 7.63 28.73
CA ASN A 95 -19.29 8.13 27.35
C ASN A 95 -18.99 7.00 26.35
N GLN A 96 -18.69 5.79 26.82
CA GLN A 96 -18.30 4.67 25.94
C GLN A 96 -19.35 4.33 24.89
N GLU A 97 -20.63 4.58 25.18
CA GLU A 97 -21.70 4.36 24.21
C GLU A 97 -21.65 5.37 23.06
N HIS A 98 -21.48 6.67 23.35
CA HIS A 98 -21.33 7.72 22.34
C HIS A 98 -20.18 7.39 21.39
N TRP A 99 -19.01 7.01 21.95
CA TRP A 99 -17.85 6.58 21.17
C TRP A 99 -18.11 5.34 20.30
N ARG A 100 -18.83 4.33 20.82
CA ARG A 100 -19.18 3.12 20.06
C ARG A 100 -20.08 3.46 18.87
N LEU A 101 -21.06 4.33 19.07
CA LEU A 101 -21.99 4.76 18.03
C LEU A 101 -21.25 5.55 16.94
N TYR A 102 -20.45 6.54 17.33
CA TYR A 102 -19.64 7.33 16.40
C TYR A 102 -18.72 6.48 15.53
N VAL A 103 -17.95 5.56 16.13
CA VAL A 103 -17.05 4.69 15.36
C VAL A 103 -17.84 3.80 14.40
N ARG A 104 -19.00 3.27 14.81
CA ARG A 104 -19.85 2.46 13.91
C ARG A 104 -20.44 3.28 12.77
N GLU A 105 -20.88 4.50 13.05
CA GLU A 105 -21.46 5.40 12.05
C GLU A 105 -20.41 5.82 11.02
N GLU A 106 -19.23 6.26 11.46
CA GLU A 106 -18.13 6.69 10.58
C GLU A 106 -17.70 5.58 9.62
N PHE A 107 -17.50 4.36 10.12
CA PHE A 107 -17.17 3.21 9.24
C PHE A 107 -18.39 2.77 8.40
N GLY A 108 -19.61 2.99 8.89
CA GLY A 108 -20.86 2.69 8.20
C GLY A 108 -21.06 3.54 6.93
N LYS A 109 -20.62 4.80 6.92
CA LYS A 109 -20.70 5.72 5.77
C LYS A 109 -20.04 5.15 4.51
N HIS A 110 -19.02 4.31 4.69
CA HIS A 110 -18.24 3.73 3.59
C HIS A 110 -18.54 2.24 3.33
N ARG A 111 -19.62 1.68 3.90
CA ARG A 111 -19.98 0.25 3.75
C ARG A 111 -20.19 -0.20 2.29
N LYS A 112 -20.67 0.70 1.43
CA LYS A 112 -20.96 0.43 0.01
C LYS A 112 -19.76 0.67 -0.91
N LEU A 113 -18.60 1.08 -0.37
CA LEU A 113 -17.42 1.35 -1.17
C LEU A 113 -16.88 0.05 -1.78
N PRO A 114 -16.62 -0.01 -3.11
CA PRO A 114 -16.09 -1.20 -3.73
C PRO A 114 -14.65 -1.45 -3.27
N LYS A 115 -14.33 -2.71 -2.97
CA LYS A 115 -13.01 -3.14 -2.46
C LYS A 115 -11.84 -2.85 -3.41
N LYS A 116 -12.14 -2.60 -4.69
CA LYS A 116 -11.15 -2.27 -5.74
C LYS A 116 -10.82 -0.78 -5.80
N SER A 117 -11.49 0.07 -5.03
CA SER A 117 -11.17 1.50 -4.94
C SER A 117 -9.98 1.77 -4.01
N PHE A 118 -8.81 1.26 -4.39
CA PHE A 118 -7.61 1.26 -3.55
C PHE A 118 -7.21 2.68 -3.09
N SER A 119 -7.16 3.66 -4.00
CA SER A 119 -6.78 5.04 -3.68
C SER A 119 -7.71 5.71 -2.67
N VAL A 120 -9.01 5.46 -2.79
CA VAL A 120 -10.03 5.99 -1.86
C VAL A 120 -9.91 5.32 -0.50
N ILE A 121 -9.74 3.98 -0.48
CA ILE A 121 -9.54 3.22 0.76
C ILE A 121 -8.27 3.69 1.49
N GLU A 122 -7.17 3.89 0.78
CA GLU A 122 -5.91 4.38 1.35
C GLU A 122 -6.05 5.79 1.92
N HIS A 123 -6.73 6.69 1.19
CA HIS A 123 -7.02 8.03 1.69
C HIS A 123 -7.85 7.98 2.98
N LEU A 124 -8.92 7.18 3.01
CA LEU A 124 -9.79 7.03 4.18
C LEU A 124 -9.05 6.41 5.36
N LEU A 125 -8.17 5.42 5.13
CA LEU A 125 -7.30 4.88 6.17
C LEU A 125 -6.39 5.97 6.75
N ARG A 126 -5.75 6.78 5.91
CA ARG A 126 -4.89 7.89 6.38
C ARG A 126 -5.66 8.93 7.19
N VAL A 127 -6.90 9.25 6.79
CA VAL A 127 -7.79 10.15 7.56
C VAL A 127 -8.20 9.49 8.88
N GLY A 128 -8.59 8.22 8.86
CA GLY A 128 -9.00 7.46 10.04
C GLY A 128 -7.89 7.31 11.08
N HIS A 129 -6.65 7.05 10.65
CA HIS A 129 -5.48 7.00 11.53
C HIS A 129 -5.22 8.35 12.22
N ARG A 130 -5.28 9.46 11.48
CA ARG A 130 -5.14 10.80 12.08
C ARG A 130 -6.20 11.09 13.13
N ARG A 131 -7.46 10.73 12.86
CA ARG A 131 -8.55 10.85 13.83
C ARG A 131 -8.33 9.95 15.05
N TYR A 132 -7.90 8.72 14.84
CA TYR A 132 -7.60 7.78 15.92
C TYR A 132 -6.51 8.32 16.86
N GLU A 133 -5.41 8.85 16.32
CA GLU A 133 -4.34 9.45 17.13
C GLU A 133 -4.85 10.61 17.98
N MET A 134 -5.63 11.50 17.38
CA MET A 134 -6.25 12.63 18.08
C MET A 134 -7.19 12.16 19.21
N TYR A 135 -8.12 11.26 18.91
CA TYR A 135 -9.12 10.79 19.87
C TYR A 135 -8.59 9.78 20.88
N SER A 136 -7.45 9.13 20.61
CA SER A 136 -6.76 8.27 21.57
C SER A 136 -6.17 9.07 22.74
N ASN A 137 -6.08 10.39 22.65
CA ASN A 137 -5.61 11.25 23.73
C ASN A 137 -6.50 11.08 24.99
N PRO A 138 -5.92 10.83 26.18
CA PRO A 138 -6.69 10.65 27.42
C PRO A 138 -7.44 11.91 27.88
N ASN A 139 -7.03 13.10 27.42
CA ASN A 139 -7.70 14.36 27.76
C ASN A 139 -9.06 14.51 27.06
N ILE A 140 -9.30 13.80 25.96
CA ILE A 140 -10.58 13.83 25.25
C ILE A 140 -11.50 12.77 25.87
N LYS A 141 -12.44 13.23 26.69
CA LYS A 141 -13.33 12.35 27.47
C LYS A 141 -14.63 11.99 26.75
N ASP A 142 -15.13 12.88 25.89
CA ASP A 142 -16.36 12.67 25.15
C ASP A 142 -16.28 13.23 23.73
N ILE A 143 -17.24 12.82 22.91
CA ILE A 143 -17.54 13.35 21.59
C ILE A 143 -19.00 13.80 21.56
N HIS A 144 -19.24 14.98 20.98
CA HIS A 144 -20.58 15.50 20.74
C HIS A 144 -21.16 14.95 19.43
#